data_AF-A0A954TQ60-F1
#
_entry.id   AF-A0A954TQ60-F1
#
_cell.length_a   1.000
_cell.length_b   1.000
_cell.length_c   1.000
_cell.angle_alpha   90.00
_cell.angle_beta   90.00
_cell.angle_gamma   90.00
#
_symmetry.space_group_name_H-M   'P 1'
#
loop_
_entity.id
_entity.type
_entity.pdbx_description
1 polymer ?
#
loop_
_entity_poly.entity_id
_entity_poly.type
_entity_poly.pdbx_seq_one_letter_code
_entity_poly.pdbx_strand_id
1 'polypeptide(L)'
;SSLANNCLLARRLVESGVRFVQLFDWGWDFHGTAAGTGLTEGLTDKCATMDKPISALIRDLKQRGLLKDTLVVWGGEFGRTPFREGRTAKSKILGRDHYPDTFTMWMAGGGVKGGFEYGQSDELGFGVAENPVHIHDLQATILHQLGFNHERLTYRFQGRDYRLTDVHGKVVKELLA
;
A
#
# COMPACT_ATOMS: atom_id res chain seq x y z
N SER A 1 -2.44 -9.80 19.62
CA SER A 1 -2.60 -8.34 19.39
C SER A 1 -3.52 -8.15 18.20
N SER A 2 -4.43 -7.16 18.22
CA SER A 2 -5.29 -6.82 17.06
C SER A 2 -4.69 -5.64 16.28
N LEU A 3 -5.00 -5.52 14.99
CA LEU A 3 -4.59 -4.37 14.17
C LEU A 3 -5.06 -3.03 14.78
N ALA A 4 -6.22 -3.01 15.43
CA ALA A 4 -6.74 -1.85 16.16
C ALA A 4 -5.78 -1.36 17.26
N ASN A 5 -5.29 -2.28 18.09
CA ASN A 5 -4.32 -1.94 19.14
C ASN A 5 -2.99 -1.46 18.54
N ASN A 6 -2.57 -2.08 17.44
CA ASN A 6 -1.35 -1.65 16.74
C ASN A 6 -1.49 -0.24 16.16
N CYS A 7 -2.66 0.14 15.62
CA CYS A 7 -2.93 1.50 15.14
C CYS A 7 -2.86 2.54 16.28
N LEU A 8 -3.43 2.23 17.45
CA LEU A 8 -3.32 3.11 18.63
C LEU A 8 -1.86 3.29 19.08
N LEU A 9 -1.09 2.20 19.07
CA LEU A 9 0.33 2.26 19.41
C LEU A 9 1.11 3.06 18.35
N ALA A 10 0.87 2.83 17.06
CA ALA A 10 1.51 3.57 15.97
C ALA A 10 1.29 5.07 16.12
N ARG A 11 0.07 5.49 16.44
CA ARG A 11 -0.25 6.89 16.70
C ARG A 11 0.55 7.47 17.87
N ARG A 12 0.69 6.73 18.98
CA ARG A 12 1.51 7.14 20.14
C ARG A 12 3.01 7.18 19.83
N LEU A 13 3.49 6.27 18.98
CA LEU A 13 4.88 6.25 18.52
C LEU A 13 5.17 7.49 17.66
N VAL A 14 4.28 7.83 16.72
CA VAL A 14 4.38 9.05 15.91
C VAL A 14 4.38 10.31 16.79
N GLU A 15 3.48 10.39 17.78
CA GLU A 15 3.48 11.47 18.78
C GLU A 15 4.79 11.58 19.56
N SER A 16 5.43 10.46 19.82
CA SER A 16 6.70 10.39 20.55
C SER A 16 7.92 10.64 19.65
N GLY A 17 7.71 11.02 18.38
CA GLY A 17 8.77 11.36 17.43
C GLY A 17 9.41 10.17 16.72
N VAL A 18 8.78 8.98 16.75
CA VAL A 18 9.27 7.83 15.98
C VAL A 18 9.10 8.12 14.49
N ARG A 19 10.20 8.00 13.74
CA ARG A 19 10.29 8.44 12.33
C ARG A 19 9.75 7.44 11.32
N PHE A 20 9.63 6.17 11.72
CA PHE A 20 9.15 5.10 10.86
C PHE A 20 8.39 4.07 11.70
N VAL A 21 7.16 3.76 11.30
CA VAL A 21 6.32 2.77 11.95
C VAL A 21 5.75 1.86 10.87
N GLN A 22 5.97 0.56 11.00
CA GLN A 22 5.37 -0.43 10.11
C GLN A 22 4.24 -1.16 10.83
N LEU A 23 3.06 -1.12 10.22
CA LEU A 23 1.93 -1.96 10.61
C LEU A 23 1.85 -3.13 9.62
N PHE A 24 1.78 -4.34 10.15
CA PHE A 24 1.62 -5.55 9.36
C PHE A 24 0.34 -6.27 9.78
N ASP A 25 -0.45 -6.66 8.80
CA ASP A 25 -1.66 -7.45 8.99
C ASP A 25 -1.75 -8.52 7.90
N TRP A 26 -1.85 -9.78 8.33
CA TRP A 26 -1.77 -10.95 7.44
C TRP A 26 -3.17 -11.42 7.01
N GLY A 27 -3.23 -12.33 6.04
CA GLY A 27 -4.47 -13.01 5.67
C GLY A 27 -5.32 -12.28 4.64
N TRP A 28 -4.68 -11.52 3.75
CA TRP A 28 -5.32 -10.87 2.61
C TRP A 28 -5.25 -11.71 1.30
N ASP A 29 -4.63 -12.90 1.34
CA ASP A 29 -4.36 -13.74 0.17
C ASP A 29 -5.54 -14.68 -0.19
N PHE A 30 -6.61 -14.10 -0.74
CA PHE A 30 -7.90 -14.78 -0.98
C PHE A 30 -7.91 -15.66 -2.25
N HIS A 31 -7.37 -16.88 -2.14
CA HIS A 31 -7.34 -17.90 -3.21
C HIS A 31 -8.61 -18.77 -3.32
N GLY A 32 -9.56 -18.63 -2.39
CA GLY A 32 -10.81 -19.42 -2.39
C GLY A 32 -10.60 -20.90 -2.08
N THR A 33 -9.52 -21.25 -1.37
CA THR A 33 -9.22 -22.62 -0.93
C THR A 33 -10.12 -23.08 0.22
N ALA A 34 -10.66 -22.14 0.99
CA ALA A 34 -11.61 -22.38 2.08
C ALA A 34 -12.57 -21.18 2.22
N ALA A 35 -13.66 -21.32 2.98
CA ALA A 35 -14.68 -20.28 3.12
C ALA A 35 -14.09 -18.95 3.65
N GLY A 36 -13.20 -19.04 4.65
CA GLY A 36 -12.49 -17.89 5.21
C GLY A 36 -11.46 -17.25 4.29
N THR A 37 -11.10 -17.89 3.17
CA THR A 37 -10.19 -17.35 2.14
C THR A 37 -10.90 -17.13 0.80
N GLY A 38 -12.23 -17.12 0.80
CA GLY A 38 -13.05 -16.76 -0.35
C GLY A 38 -13.32 -15.26 -0.47
N LEU A 39 -13.62 -14.80 -1.69
CA LEU A 39 -13.89 -13.38 -1.98
C LEU A 39 -15.21 -12.84 -1.43
N THR A 40 -16.10 -13.70 -0.95
CA THR A 40 -17.40 -13.30 -0.40
C THR A 40 -17.24 -12.94 1.08
N GLU A 41 -17.61 -13.84 1.98
CA GLU A 41 -17.58 -13.61 3.44
C GLU A 41 -16.14 -13.42 3.92
N GLY A 42 -15.20 -14.27 3.50
CA GLY A 42 -13.79 -14.20 3.92
C GLY A 42 -13.15 -12.84 3.68
N LEU A 43 -13.21 -12.32 2.44
CA LEU A 43 -12.66 -11.00 2.10
C LEU A 43 -13.39 -9.88 2.83
N THR A 44 -14.72 -9.93 2.89
CA THR A 44 -15.54 -8.91 3.56
C THR A 44 -15.20 -8.82 5.04
N ASP A 45 -15.13 -9.96 5.72
CA ASP A 45 -14.79 -10.06 7.14
C ASP A 45 -13.38 -9.54 7.40
N LYS A 46 -12.42 -9.91 6.54
CA LYS A 46 -11.04 -9.42 6.67
C LYS A 46 -10.96 -7.91 6.49
N CYS A 47 -11.57 -7.36 5.45
CA CYS A 47 -11.61 -5.91 5.22
C CYS A 47 -12.25 -5.17 6.39
N ALA A 48 -13.32 -5.72 6.99
CA ALA A 48 -13.96 -5.15 8.16
C ALA A 48 -13.04 -5.05 9.39
N THR A 49 -12.05 -5.95 9.50
CA THR A 49 -11.03 -5.88 10.57
C THR A 49 -10.02 -4.74 10.38
N MET A 50 -9.86 -4.22 9.16
CA MET A 50 -8.88 -3.17 8.83
C MET A 50 -9.50 -1.78 8.67
N ASP A 51 -10.70 -1.70 8.08
CA ASP A 51 -11.35 -0.44 7.70
C ASP A 51 -11.43 0.56 8.88
N LYS A 52 -12.03 0.14 10.00
CA LYS A 52 -12.17 1.00 11.18
C LYS A 52 -10.84 1.39 11.82
N PRO A 53 -9.89 0.45 12.09
CA PRO A 53 -8.58 0.82 12.63
C PRO A 53 -7.79 1.81 11.79
N ILE A 54 -7.72 1.61 10.48
CA ILE A 54 -6.94 2.48 9.58
C ILE A 54 -7.59 3.85 9.47
N SER A 55 -8.92 3.90 9.33
CA SER A 55 -9.68 5.16 9.33
C SER A 55 -9.48 5.93 10.64
N ALA A 56 -9.51 5.23 11.79
CA ALA A 56 -9.27 5.84 13.10
C ALA A 56 -7.84 6.38 13.23
N LEU A 57 -6.81 5.66 12.75
CA LEU A 57 -5.43 6.14 12.75
C LEU A 57 -5.30 7.46 11.98
N ILE A 58 -5.83 7.54 10.76
CA ILE A 58 -5.75 8.75 9.93
C ILE A 58 -6.49 9.91 10.61
N ARG A 59 -7.67 9.65 11.18
CA ARG A 59 -8.46 10.67 11.91
C ARG A 59 -7.73 11.17 13.15
N ASP A 60 -7.15 10.29 13.96
CA ASP A 60 -6.38 10.66 15.15
C ASP A 60 -5.17 11.53 14.76
N LEU A 61 -4.40 11.12 13.74
CA LEU A 61 -3.26 11.90 13.24
C LEU A 61 -3.72 13.29 12.77
N LYS A 62 -4.85 13.37 12.07
CA LYS A 62 -5.40 14.65 11.60
C LYS A 62 -5.85 15.54 12.76
N GLN A 63 -6.61 15.01 13.71
CA GLN A 63 -7.12 15.75 14.88
C GLN A 63 -5.99 16.32 15.74
N ARG A 64 -4.84 15.66 15.76
CA ARG A 64 -3.67 16.06 16.52
C ARG A 64 -2.71 16.94 15.73
N GLY A 65 -3.05 17.29 14.48
CA GLY A 65 -2.20 18.09 13.60
C GLY A 65 -0.93 17.36 13.13
N LEU A 66 -0.85 16.04 13.28
CA LEU A 66 0.32 15.22 12.92
C LEU A 66 0.26 14.72 11.47
N LEU A 67 -0.94 14.60 10.88
CA LEU A 67 -1.10 14.06 9.53
C LEU A 67 -0.37 14.89 8.47
N LYS A 68 -0.25 16.22 8.65
CA LYS A 68 0.49 17.08 7.72
C LYS A 68 1.99 16.74 7.67
N ASP A 69 2.55 16.24 8.76
CA ASP A 69 3.97 15.91 8.92
C ASP A 69 4.22 14.39 8.89
N THR A 70 3.17 13.58 8.71
CA THR A 70 3.23 12.11 8.66
C THR A 70 2.70 11.62 7.33
N LEU A 71 3.55 10.97 6.54
CA LEU A 71 3.13 10.25 5.35
C LEU A 71 2.63 8.85 5.74
N VAL A 72 1.34 8.58 5.53
CA VAL A 72 0.75 7.25 5.63
C VAL A 72 0.79 6.62 4.24
N VAL A 73 1.41 5.45 4.12
CA VAL A 73 1.42 4.63 2.90
C VAL A 73 0.70 3.32 3.20
N TRP A 74 -0.28 2.96 2.37
CA TRP A 74 -1.06 1.74 2.54
C TRP A 74 -1.12 0.96 1.23
N GLY A 75 -0.97 -0.35 1.34
CA GLY A 75 -1.05 -1.28 0.22
C GLY A 75 -0.58 -2.67 0.61
N GLY A 76 -0.56 -3.55 -0.38
CA GLY A 76 0.03 -4.88 -0.31
C GLY A 76 1.25 -5.01 -1.23
N GLU A 77 1.77 -6.23 -1.34
CA GLU A 77 2.91 -6.56 -2.19
C GLU A 77 2.54 -6.63 -3.68
N PHE A 78 1.29 -6.98 -3.97
CA PHE A 78 0.71 -7.13 -5.31
C PHE A 78 -0.82 -7.11 -5.22
N GLY A 79 -1.49 -6.99 -6.37
CA GLY A 79 -2.94 -7.11 -6.50
C GLY A 79 -3.42 -8.54 -6.68
N ARG A 80 -4.66 -8.67 -7.15
CA ARG A 80 -5.30 -9.96 -7.43
C ARG A 80 -5.90 -9.95 -8.82
N THR A 81 -5.85 -11.09 -9.50
CA THR A 81 -6.32 -11.22 -10.88
C THR A 81 -7.74 -10.70 -11.00
N PRO A 82 -8.14 -10.06 -12.11
CA PRO A 82 -9.53 -9.65 -12.28
C PRO A 82 -10.49 -10.81 -12.54
N PHE A 83 -9.96 -12.00 -12.85
CA PHE A 83 -10.70 -13.23 -13.08
C PHE A 83 -10.43 -14.26 -11.99
N ARG A 84 -11.27 -15.29 -11.98
CA ARG A 84 -11.22 -16.39 -11.03
C ARG A 84 -9.95 -17.23 -11.21
N GLU A 85 -9.39 -17.66 -10.10
CA GLU A 85 -8.28 -18.60 -10.07
C GLU A 85 -8.65 -19.98 -10.66
N GLY A 86 -7.78 -20.50 -11.53
CA GLY A 86 -8.01 -21.77 -12.22
C GLY A 86 -8.04 -23.00 -11.29
N ARG A 87 -7.20 -23.03 -10.25
CA ARG A 87 -7.10 -24.14 -9.28
C ARG A 87 -8.41 -24.38 -8.53
N THR A 88 -9.16 -23.32 -8.25
CA THR A 88 -10.44 -23.39 -7.55
C THR A 88 -11.64 -23.24 -8.47
N ALA A 89 -11.47 -23.33 -9.81
CA ALA A 89 -12.52 -23.08 -10.80
C ALA A 89 -13.79 -23.95 -10.61
N LYS A 90 -13.64 -25.20 -10.12
CA LYS A 90 -14.74 -26.11 -9.84
C LYS A 90 -15.39 -25.93 -8.47
N SER A 91 -14.77 -25.15 -7.58
CA SER A 91 -15.30 -24.88 -6.23
C SER A 91 -16.54 -23.98 -6.30
N LYS A 92 -17.33 -23.91 -5.22
CA LYS A 92 -18.31 -22.82 -5.04
C LYS A 92 -17.69 -21.59 -4.37
N ILE A 93 -16.49 -21.74 -3.83
CA ILE A 93 -15.75 -20.68 -3.15
C ILE A 93 -14.93 -19.94 -4.21
N LEU A 94 -15.18 -18.64 -4.35
CA LEU A 94 -14.52 -17.78 -5.33
C LEU A 94 -13.17 -17.31 -4.78
N GLY A 95 -12.16 -17.30 -5.63
CA GLY A 95 -10.80 -16.86 -5.34
C GLY A 95 -10.15 -16.25 -6.58
N ARG A 96 -9.10 -15.45 -6.39
CA ARG A 96 -8.30 -14.80 -7.44
C ARG A 96 -6.83 -15.15 -7.22
N ASP A 97 -6.00 -15.14 -8.25
CA ASP A 97 -4.57 -15.41 -8.14
C ASP A 97 -3.76 -14.14 -7.84
N HIS A 98 -2.45 -14.26 -7.60
CA HIS A 98 -1.53 -13.12 -7.49
C HIS A 98 -1.50 -12.32 -8.78
N TYR A 99 -1.46 -10.98 -8.67
CA TYR A 99 -1.44 -10.10 -9.83
C TYR A 99 -0.57 -8.85 -9.60
N PRO A 100 0.72 -8.91 -9.96
CA PRO A 100 1.64 -7.78 -9.81
C PRO A 100 1.48 -6.73 -10.91
N ASP A 101 0.81 -7.05 -12.02
CA ASP A 101 0.81 -6.22 -13.22
C ASP A 101 -0.06 -4.96 -13.09
N THR A 102 -1.10 -4.99 -12.26
CA THR A 102 -2.01 -3.85 -12.06
C THR A 102 -2.69 -3.95 -10.69
N PHE A 103 -2.42 -2.97 -9.83
CA PHE A 103 -2.99 -2.89 -8.48
C PHE A 103 -2.95 -1.47 -7.93
N THR A 104 -3.67 -1.24 -6.83
CA THR A 104 -3.81 0.08 -6.22
C THR A 104 -3.06 0.13 -4.89
N MET A 105 -2.37 1.25 -4.67
CA MET A 105 -1.88 1.70 -3.37
C MET A 105 -2.41 3.11 -3.12
N TRP A 106 -2.47 3.55 -1.87
CA TRP A 106 -2.81 4.93 -1.55
C TRP A 106 -1.88 5.53 -0.50
N MET A 107 -1.80 6.86 -0.52
CA MET A 107 -1.06 7.65 0.44
C MET A 107 -1.95 8.73 1.04
N ALA A 108 -1.65 9.14 2.27
CA ALA A 108 -2.33 10.25 2.94
C ALA A 108 -1.37 11.03 3.84
N GLY A 109 -1.56 12.35 3.90
CA GLY A 109 -0.72 13.21 4.74
C GLY A 109 0.67 13.47 4.17
N GLY A 110 1.57 14.02 4.98
CA GLY A 110 2.97 14.21 4.62
C GLY A 110 3.21 14.92 3.29
N GLY A 111 2.36 15.90 2.93
CA GLY A 111 2.49 16.71 1.71
C GLY A 111 2.05 16.05 0.39
N VAL A 112 1.41 14.88 0.41
CA VAL A 112 0.79 14.34 -0.81
C VAL A 112 -0.53 15.05 -1.13
N LYS A 113 -0.85 15.14 -2.43
CA LYS A 113 -2.11 15.70 -2.90
C LYS A 113 -3.27 14.79 -2.46
N GLY A 114 -4.24 15.37 -1.75
CA GLY A 114 -5.39 14.64 -1.21
C GLY A 114 -6.61 14.63 -2.14
N GLY A 115 -7.47 13.63 -1.96
CA GLY A 115 -8.80 13.59 -2.61
C GLY A 115 -8.75 13.41 -4.12
N PHE A 116 -7.74 12.70 -4.63
CA PHE A 116 -7.59 12.46 -6.06
C PHE A 116 -7.03 11.06 -6.31
N GLU A 117 -7.26 10.57 -7.52
CA GLU A 117 -6.76 9.29 -8.03
C GLU A 117 -5.76 9.57 -9.15
N TYR A 118 -4.71 8.75 -9.23
CA TYR A 118 -3.69 8.85 -10.28
C TYR A 118 -3.42 7.48 -10.89
N GLY A 119 -3.48 7.43 -12.21
CA GLY A 119 -3.44 6.18 -12.96
C GLY A 119 -4.81 5.52 -13.05
N GLN A 120 -5.01 4.72 -14.08
CA GLN A 120 -6.25 3.98 -14.28
C GLN A 120 -5.94 2.61 -14.88
N SER A 121 -6.63 1.57 -14.42
CA SER A 121 -6.60 0.27 -15.10
C SER A 121 -7.48 0.29 -16.36
N ASP A 122 -7.29 -0.68 -17.25
CA ASP A 122 -8.28 -0.96 -18.28
C ASP A 122 -9.62 -1.40 -17.67
N GLU A 123 -10.64 -1.50 -18.52
CA GLU A 123 -12.01 -1.86 -18.13
C GLU A 123 -12.11 -3.20 -17.39
N LEU A 124 -11.18 -4.12 -17.66
CA LEU A 124 -11.15 -5.43 -17.03
C LEU A 124 -10.25 -5.48 -15.80
N GLY A 125 -9.48 -4.43 -15.51
CA GLY A 125 -8.47 -4.44 -14.45
C GLY A 125 -7.25 -5.29 -14.79
N PHE A 126 -6.95 -5.51 -16.08
CA PHE A 126 -5.89 -6.40 -16.56
C PHE A 126 -4.55 -5.66 -16.72
N GLY A 127 -4.58 -4.48 -17.30
CA GLY A 127 -3.41 -3.63 -17.49
C GLY A 127 -3.64 -2.21 -17.00
N VAL A 128 -2.57 -1.43 -16.97
CA VAL A 128 -2.64 0.01 -16.75
C VAL A 128 -2.99 0.69 -18.08
N ALA A 129 -4.13 1.38 -18.11
CA ALA A 129 -4.61 2.12 -19.27
C ALA A 129 -4.05 3.55 -19.31
N GLU A 130 -3.95 4.21 -18.15
CA GLU A 130 -3.55 5.61 -18.06
C GLU A 130 -2.55 5.86 -16.94
N ASN A 131 -1.62 6.78 -17.16
CA ASN A 131 -0.66 7.32 -16.18
C ASN A 131 -0.02 6.26 -15.26
N PRO A 132 0.75 5.31 -15.83
CA PRO A 132 1.37 4.24 -15.04
C PRO A 132 2.38 4.77 -14.03
N VAL A 133 2.35 4.21 -12.83
CA VAL A 133 3.35 4.44 -11.79
C VAL A 133 4.05 3.12 -11.51
N HIS A 134 5.32 3.04 -11.87
CA HIS A 134 6.14 1.87 -11.52
C HIS A 134 6.50 1.90 -10.03
N ILE A 135 6.71 0.73 -9.41
CA ILE A 135 7.06 0.67 -7.98
C ILE A 135 8.34 1.46 -7.65
N HIS A 136 9.29 1.55 -8.59
CA HIS A 136 10.49 2.36 -8.42
C HIS A 136 10.17 3.86 -8.37
N ASP A 137 9.16 4.32 -9.11
CA ASP A 137 8.74 5.72 -9.13
C ASP A 137 7.94 6.06 -7.86
N LEU A 138 7.10 5.13 -7.39
CA LEU A 138 6.41 5.27 -6.10
C LEU A 138 7.43 5.37 -4.95
N GLN A 139 8.42 4.47 -4.90
CA GLN A 139 9.46 4.50 -3.87
C GLN A 139 10.33 5.77 -3.96
N ALA A 140 10.67 6.23 -5.17
CA ALA A 140 11.35 7.51 -5.35
C ALA A 140 10.53 8.68 -4.79
N THR A 141 9.21 8.67 -5.01
CA THR A 141 8.28 9.70 -4.54
C THR A 141 8.14 9.68 -3.01
N ILE A 142 8.04 8.49 -2.40
CA ILE A 142 8.02 8.35 -0.94
C ILE A 142 9.33 8.88 -0.33
N LEU A 143 10.49 8.50 -0.88
CA LEU A 143 11.79 9.01 -0.40
C LEU A 143 11.90 10.53 -0.55
N HIS A 144 11.35 11.09 -1.63
CA HIS A 144 11.28 12.54 -1.82
C HIS A 144 10.48 13.23 -0.71
N GLN A 145 9.30 12.69 -0.35
CA GLN A 145 8.48 13.23 0.75
C GLN A 145 9.16 13.12 2.12
N LEU A 146 10.05 12.13 2.29
CA LEU A 146 10.88 11.99 3.49
C LEU A 146 12.12 12.92 3.48
N GLY A 147 12.30 13.74 2.44
CA GLY A 147 13.41 14.68 2.30
C GLY A 147 14.70 14.04 1.76
N PHE A 148 14.63 12.83 1.22
CA PHE A 148 15.78 12.13 0.65
C PHE A 148 15.85 12.31 -0.87
N ASN A 149 17.08 12.43 -1.38
CA ASN A 149 17.36 12.18 -2.78
C ASN A 149 17.61 10.67 -2.96
N HIS A 150 16.65 9.96 -3.59
CA HIS A 150 16.72 8.51 -3.77
C HIS A 150 17.96 8.04 -4.55
N GLU A 151 18.52 8.88 -5.42
CA GLU A 151 19.71 8.55 -6.20
C GLU A 151 21.00 8.61 -5.38
N ARG A 152 21.00 9.41 -4.31
CA ARG A 152 22.13 9.59 -3.40
C ARG A 152 22.08 8.67 -2.19
N LEU A 153 20.88 8.23 -1.79
CA LEU A 153 20.68 7.28 -0.70
C LEU A 153 21.10 5.88 -1.17
N THR A 154 22.39 5.61 -1.03
CA THR A 154 23.02 4.38 -1.52
C THR A 154 23.72 3.63 -0.39
N TYR A 155 23.88 2.32 -0.56
CA TYR A 155 24.66 1.45 0.31
C TYR A 155 25.56 0.54 -0.52
N ARG A 156 26.84 0.46 -0.18
CA ARG A 156 27.82 -0.37 -0.88
C ARG A 156 27.68 -1.83 -0.45
N PHE A 157 27.35 -2.70 -1.39
CA PHE A 157 27.26 -4.15 -1.18
C PHE A 157 27.83 -4.88 -2.40
N GLN A 158 28.54 -6.00 -2.21
CA GLN A 158 29.08 -6.82 -3.32
C GLN A 158 29.76 -6.02 -4.46
N GLY A 159 30.49 -4.96 -4.13
CA GLY A 159 31.22 -4.14 -5.12
C GLY A 159 30.41 -3.07 -5.85
N ARG A 160 29.09 -2.95 -5.60
CA ARG A 160 28.22 -1.95 -6.23
C ARG A 160 27.50 -1.08 -5.20
N ASP A 161 27.23 0.17 -5.56
CA ASP A 161 26.30 1.03 -4.81
C ASP A 161 24.86 0.66 -5.15
N TYR A 162 24.14 0.13 -4.16
CA TYR A 162 22.72 -0.20 -4.24
C TYR A 162 21.89 0.97 -3.74
N ARG A 163 20.73 1.19 -4.36
CA ARG A 163 19.67 2.07 -3.87
C ARG A 163 18.33 1.36 -3.99
N LEU A 164 17.33 1.77 -3.20
CA LEU A 164 15.99 1.16 -3.15
C LEU A 164 15.30 1.12 -4.54
N THR A 165 15.62 2.09 -5.39
CA THR A 165 15.05 2.27 -6.73
C THR A 165 15.92 1.67 -7.84
N ASP A 166 16.95 0.89 -7.47
CA ASP A 166 17.94 0.29 -8.37
C ASP A 166 18.50 1.28 -9.40
N VAL A 167 18.41 1.06 -10.71
CA VAL A 167 18.81 2.02 -11.76
C VAL A 167 17.65 2.85 -12.31
N HIS A 168 16.47 2.75 -11.69
CA HIS A 168 15.25 3.43 -12.13
C HIS A 168 14.77 4.45 -11.07
N GLY A 169 13.50 4.82 -11.16
CA GLY A 169 12.81 5.72 -10.25
C GLY A 169 12.83 7.17 -10.73
N LYS A 170 11.65 7.76 -10.84
CA LYS A 170 11.42 9.19 -11.00
C LYS A 170 10.37 9.61 -9.99
N VAL A 171 10.55 10.81 -9.41
CA VAL A 171 9.55 11.40 -8.53
C VAL A 171 8.31 11.74 -9.35
N VAL A 172 7.16 11.17 -8.97
CA VAL A 172 5.86 11.44 -9.59
C VAL A 172 5.30 12.71 -8.97
N LYS A 173 5.57 13.86 -9.60
CA LYS A 173 5.27 15.19 -9.06
C LYS A 173 3.77 15.45 -8.95
N GLU A 174 2.99 14.78 -9.78
CA GLU A 174 1.54 14.85 -9.84
C GLU A 174 0.88 14.33 -8.55
N LEU A 175 1.61 13.52 -7.77
CA LEU A 175 1.16 13.02 -6.45
C LEU A 175 1.39 14.02 -5.31
N LEU A 176 2.11 15.12 -5.55
CA LEU A 176 2.53 16.07 -4.53
C LEU A 176 1.61 17.31 -4.49
N ALA A 177 1.47 17.91 -3.31
CA ALA A 177 0.62 19.08 -3.07
C ALA A 177 1.31 20.42 -3.37
#